data_AF-A0A378JBH4-F1
#
_entry.id   AF-A0A378JBH4-F1
#
_cell.length_a   1.000
_cell.length_b   1.000
_cell.length_c   1.000
_cell.angle_alpha   90.00
_cell.angle_beta   90.00
_cell.angle_gamma   90.00
#
_symmetry.space_group_name_H-M   'P 1'
#
loop_
_entity.id
_entity.type
_entity.pdbx_description
1 polymer ?
#
loop_
_entity_poly.entity_id
_entity_poly.type
_entity_poly.pdbx_seq_one_letter_code
_entity_poly.pdbx_strand_id
1 'polypeptide(L)'
;MIGFINEQYLNQGQLKRVKTMIEEDKREWRETMKLSKMGARNEPKDLLYFQNLVPGTSDSPFIDRYKKECLDDNDPDNERRKSLLDEFPPILSFSAQQKKKFYEDEARMCSFCCGGVLTSDNGLKNIDNYMYSNNSGKLYEGSAANIKSQLQEEARQEKFGSAEQSQRITEISQFSAVVDQREKNSAPAMTNAATQKQSSTLNPLKTDLKPPEAD
;
A
#
# COMPACT_ATOMS: atom_id res chain seq x y z
N MET A 1 -5.72 -8.06 -39.97
CA MET A 1 -5.29 -8.41 -41.34
C MET A 1 -6.13 -7.55 -42.29
N ILE A 2 -5.64 -6.37 -42.68
CA ILE A 2 -6.40 -5.39 -43.48
C ILE A 2 -6.08 -5.66 -44.95
N GLY A 3 -7.09 -6.04 -45.73
CA GLY A 3 -6.97 -6.25 -47.17
C GLY A 3 -6.92 -4.91 -47.91
N PHE A 4 -5.84 -4.69 -48.67
CA PHE A 4 -5.72 -3.57 -49.61
C PHE A 4 -6.68 -3.80 -50.78
N ILE A 5 -7.70 -2.95 -50.91
CA ILE A 5 -8.53 -2.88 -52.12
C ILE A 5 -7.83 -1.95 -53.12
N ASN A 6 -7.50 -2.49 -54.28
CA ASN A 6 -6.89 -1.77 -55.41
C ASN A 6 -7.89 -0.73 -55.97
N GLU A 7 -7.55 0.55 -55.93
CA GLU A 7 -8.43 1.68 -56.32
C GLU A 7 -8.73 1.78 -57.84
N GLN A 8 -8.13 0.97 -58.70
CA GLN A 8 -8.19 1.18 -60.17
C GLN A 8 -9.43 0.62 -60.89
N TYR A 9 -10.41 0.02 -60.21
CA TYR A 9 -11.57 -0.60 -60.88
C TYR A 9 -12.96 -0.28 -60.28
N LEU A 10 -13.13 0.83 -59.55
CA LEU A 10 -14.45 1.26 -59.08
C LEU A 10 -15.00 2.44 -59.91
N ASN A 11 -16.12 2.22 -60.62
CA ASN A 11 -16.90 3.32 -61.23
C ASN A 11 -17.39 4.28 -60.11
N GLN A 12 -17.59 5.56 -60.41
CA GLN A 12 -17.92 6.62 -59.44
C GLN A 12 -19.09 6.27 -58.51
N GLY A 13 -20.09 5.50 -58.99
CA GLY A 13 -21.20 5.03 -58.17
C GLY A 13 -20.78 4.01 -57.09
N GLN A 14 -19.82 3.15 -57.38
CA GLN A 14 -19.27 2.17 -56.43
C GLN A 14 -18.34 2.88 -55.42
N LEU A 15 -17.53 3.84 -55.88
CA LEU A 15 -16.65 4.62 -55.01
C LEU A 15 -17.44 5.46 -53.99
N LYS A 16 -18.58 6.01 -54.39
CA LYS A 16 -19.48 6.71 -53.46
C LYS A 16 -20.03 5.79 -52.37
N ARG A 17 -20.46 4.57 -52.73
CA ARG A 17 -20.98 3.60 -51.75
C ARG A 17 -19.92 3.17 -50.74
N VAL A 18 -18.70 2.89 -51.19
CA VAL A 18 -17.59 2.53 -50.30
C VAL A 18 -17.24 3.67 -49.34
N LYS A 19 -17.23 4.93 -49.83
CA LYS A 19 -16.99 6.10 -48.96
C LYS A 19 -18.09 6.32 -47.92
N THR A 20 -19.35 6.11 -48.28
CA THR A 20 -20.47 6.20 -47.33
C THR A 20 -20.34 5.12 -46.25
N MET A 21 -20.04 3.88 -46.64
CA MET A 21 -19.88 2.76 -45.72
C MET A 21 -18.74 2.99 -44.72
N ILE A 22 -17.60 3.53 -45.18
CA ILE A 22 -16.46 3.87 -44.30
C ILE A 22 -16.82 4.99 -43.31
N GLU A 23 -17.60 6.00 -43.73
CA GLU A 23 -18.01 7.07 -42.83
C GLU A 23 -19.10 6.65 -41.83
N GLU A 24 -19.96 5.69 -42.20
CA GLU A 24 -20.89 5.03 -41.29
C GLU A 24 -20.15 4.18 -40.24
N ASP A 25 -19.21 3.33 -40.65
CA ASP A 25 -18.35 2.55 -39.75
C ASP A 25 -17.58 3.45 -38.77
N LYS A 26 -17.02 4.57 -39.25
CA LYS A 26 -16.33 5.55 -38.38
C LYS A 26 -17.29 6.25 -37.42
N ARG A 27 -18.56 6.43 -37.80
CA ARG A 27 -19.57 7.03 -36.92
C ARG A 27 -19.96 6.04 -35.83
N GLU A 28 -20.27 4.80 -36.20
CA GLU A 28 -20.55 3.72 -35.25
C GLU A 28 -19.39 3.49 -34.28
N TRP A 29 -18.15 3.51 -34.78
CA TRP A 29 -16.97 3.38 -33.91
C TRP A 29 -16.81 4.56 -32.93
N ARG A 30 -17.15 5.79 -33.36
CA ARG A 30 -17.16 6.97 -32.46
C ARG A 30 -18.30 6.92 -31.45
N GLU A 31 -19.46 6.40 -31.83
CA GLU A 31 -20.61 6.25 -30.93
C GLU A 31 -20.41 5.12 -29.92
N THR A 32 -19.85 3.98 -30.33
CA THR A 32 -19.45 2.90 -29.43
C THR A 32 -18.35 3.33 -28.46
N MET A 33 -17.36 4.12 -28.90
CA MET A 33 -16.37 4.76 -28.01
C MET A 33 -16.99 5.75 -27.03
N LYS A 34 -17.98 6.55 -27.45
CA LYS A 34 -18.71 7.47 -26.56
C LYS A 34 -19.57 6.73 -25.55
N LEU A 35 -20.26 5.66 -25.99
CA LEU A 35 -21.06 4.80 -25.13
C LEU A 35 -20.19 4.01 -24.16
N SER A 36 -18.99 3.56 -24.55
CA SER A 36 -18.01 2.95 -23.66
C SER A 36 -17.51 3.95 -22.60
N LYS A 37 -17.26 5.21 -22.98
CA LYS A 37 -16.92 6.28 -22.02
C LYS A 37 -18.06 6.69 -21.10
N MET A 38 -19.33 6.57 -21.53
CA MET A 38 -20.51 6.89 -20.71
C MET A 38 -21.02 5.68 -19.89
N GLY A 39 -20.73 4.46 -20.33
CA GLY A 39 -21.06 3.19 -19.67
C GLY A 39 -20.00 2.71 -18.68
N ALA A 40 -18.84 3.36 -18.60
CA ALA A 40 -17.84 3.16 -17.55
C ALA A 40 -18.25 3.81 -16.21
N ARG A 41 -19.53 3.74 -15.85
CA ARG A 41 -20.00 4.04 -14.50
C ARG A 41 -20.14 2.72 -13.73
N ASN A 42 -19.20 2.55 -12.80
CA ASN A 42 -19.31 1.76 -11.58
C ASN A 42 -19.30 0.23 -11.76
N GLU A 43 -18.22 -0.31 -12.32
CA GLU A 43 -17.69 -1.49 -11.64
C GLU A 43 -16.92 -0.98 -10.41
N PRO A 44 -17.17 -1.53 -9.20
CA PRO A 44 -16.37 -1.19 -8.04
C PRO A 44 -14.93 -1.52 -8.38
N LYS A 45 -14.07 -0.50 -8.53
CA LYS A 45 -12.63 -0.74 -8.56
C LYS A 45 -12.30 -1.42 -7.25
N ASP A 46 -11.87 -2.68 -7.31
CA ASP A 46 -11.38 -3.41 -6.14
C ASP A 46 -10.09 -2.73 -5.66
N LEU A 47 -10.27 -1.71 -4.82
CA LEU A 47 -9.18 -0.98 -4.20
C LEU A 47 -8.62 -1.81 -3.04
N LEU A 48 -7.30 -1.90 -3.00
CA LEU A 48 -6.55 -2.50 -1.92
C LEU A 48 -6.18 -1.42 -0.92
N TYR A 49 -6.44 -1.65 0.37
CA TYR A 49 -6.20 -0.68 1.42
C TYR A 49 -5.03 -1.09 2.31
N PHE A 50 -4.17 -0.13 2.64
CA PHE A 50 -3.00 -0.32 3.47
C PHE A 50 -2.85 0.84 4.44
N GLN A 51 -2.83 0.54 5.73
CA GLN A 51 -2.51 1.49 6.78
C GLN A 51 -1.00 1.71 6.83
N ASN A 52 -0.54 2.94 6.67
CA ASN A 52 0.86 3.34 6.80
C ASN A 52 1.25 3.35 8.27
N LEU A 53 1.98 2.35 8.75
CA LEU A 53 2.38 2.23 10.15
C LEU A 53 3.71 2.96 10.42
N VAL A 54 4.61 2.97 9.44
CA VAL A 54 5.88 3.69 9.48
C VAL A 54 6.04 4.43 8.15
N PRO A 55 6.14 5.77 8.17
CA PRO A 55 6.31 6.63 9.35
C PRO A 55 5.03 6.86 10.19
N GLY A 56 3.85 6.48 9.71
CA GLY A 56 2.63 6.58 10.51
C GLY A 56 1.93 7.94 10.52
N THR A 57 2.45 8.93 9.77
CA THR A 57 1.94 10.31 9.78
C THR A 57 1.55 10.78 8.37
N SER A 58 0.54 11.65 8.30
CA SER A 58 -0.05 12.17 7.06
C SER A 58 0.77 13.28 6.39
N ASP A 59 1.72 13.85 7.13
CA ASP A 59 2.66 14.92 6.72
C ASP A 59 4.04 14.37 6.30
N SER A 60 4.15 13.05 6.11
CA SER A 60 5.42 12.43 5.74
C SER A 60 5.71 12.50 4.23
N PRO A 61 6.99 12.55 3.82
CA PRO A 61 7.37 12.50 2.40
C PRO A 61 6.85 11.26 1.65
N PHE A 62 6.63 10.16 2.38
CA PHE A 62 6.01 8.94 1.86
C PHE A 62 4.56 9.18 1.40
N ILE A 63 3.78 9.89 2.22
CA ILE A 63 2.38 10.24 1.89
C ILE A 63 2.32 11.30 0.78
N ASP A 64 3.25 12.25 0.74
CA ASP A 64 3.31 13.24 -0.35
C ASP A 64 3.56 12.59 -1.71
N ARG A 65 4.48 11.61 -1.77
CA ARG A 65 4.70 10.82 -3.00
C ARG A 65 3.48 9.99 -3.37
N TYR A 66 2.82 9.34 -2.39
CA TYR A 66 1.56 8.64 -2.64
C TYR A 66 0.50 9.56 -3.25
N LYS A 67 0.28 10.76 -2.68
CA LYS A 67 -0.68 11.73 -3.21
C LYS A 67 -0.35 12.09 -4.66
N LYS A 68 0.92 12.38 -4.95
CA LYS A 68 1.38 12.77 -6.28
C LYS A 68 1.26 11.66 -7.32
N GLU A 69 1.55 10.41 -6.94
CA GLU A 69 1.69 9.31 -7.90
C GLU A 69 0.43 8.45 -8.04
N CYS A 70 -0.41 8.40 -7.00
CA CYS A 70 -1.54 7.47 -6.92
C CYS A 70 -2.92 8.16 -6.94
N LEU A 71 -2.98 9.48 -6.73
CA LEU A 71 -4.22 10.26 -6.72
C LEU A 71 -4.25 11.22 -7.92
N ASP A 72 -4.62 10.72 -9.11
CA ASP A 72 -4.83 11.52 -10.33
C ASP A 72 -6.04 12.44 -10.17
N ASP A 73 -5.88 13.75 -10.37
CA ASP A 73 -6.94 14.77 -10.23
C ASP A 73 -8.25 14.46 -10.99
N ASN A 74 -8.22 13.57 -11.98
CA ASN A 74 -9.40 13.19 -12.77
C ASN A 74 -10.15 11.96 -12.23
N ASP A 75 -9.70 11.29 -11.16
CA ASP A 75 -10.38 10.13 -10.60
C ASP A 75 -11.49 10.56 -9.61
N PRO A 76 -12.78 10.25 -9.90
CA PRO A 76 -13.89 10.62 -9.02
C PRO A 76 -13.79 9.99 -7.62
N ASP A 77 -13.06 8.89 -7.46
CA ASP A 77 -12.88 8.23 -6.16
C ASP A 77 -11.87 8.96 -5.26
N ASN A 78 -11.10 9.90 -5.80
CA ASN A 78 -9.99 10.50 -5.06
C ASN A 78 -10.39 11.30 -3.85
N GLU A 79 -11.55 11.94 -3.82
CA GLU A 79 -12.00 12.66 -2.64
C GLU A 79 -12.18 11.71 -1.45
N ARG A 80 -12.79 10.53 -1.70
CA ARG A 80 -12.88 9.46 -0.69
C ARG A 80 -11.50 8.90 -0.34
N ARG A 81 -10.60 8.74 -1.31
CA ARG A 81 -9.25 8.20 -1.07
C ARG A 81 -8.39 9.19 -0.27
N LYS A 82 -8.59 10.50 -0.45
CA LYS A 82 -7.91 11.57 0.30
C LYS A 82 -8.40 11.61 1.75
N SER A 83 -9.69 11.45 2.01
CA SER A 83 -10.21 11.46 3.40
C SER A 83 -9.64 10.32 4.25
N LEU A 84 -9.26 9.19 3.63
CA LEU A 84 -8.58 8.09 4.31
C LEU A 84 -7.16 8.44 4.77
N LEU A 85 -6.55 9.50 4.24
CA LEU A 85 -5.23 9.97 4.66
C LEU A 85 -5.27 10.79 5.95
N ASP A 86 -6.46 11.23 6.37
CA ASP A 86 -6.67 11.93 7.64
C ASP A 86 -6.82 10.96 8.83
N GLU A 87 -6.97 9.67 8.55
CA GLU A 87 -6.95 8.61 9.56
C GLU A 87 -5.58 8.52 10.24
N PHE A 88 -5.56 8.03 11.48
CA PHE A 88 -4.33 7.83 12.22
C PHE A 88 -4.15 6.36 12.66
N PRO A 89 -3.18 5.63 12.10
CA PRO A 89 -2.30 6.01 10.98
C PRO A 89 -3.00 6.12 9.61
N PRO A 90 -2.45 6.89 8.64
CA PRO A 90 -3.08 7.13 7.33
C PRO A 90 -3.34 5.85 6.55
N ILE A 91 -4.45 5.80 5.80
CA ILE A 91 -4.82 4.65 4.98
C ILE A 91 -4.69 4.99 3.51
N LEU A 92 -3.79 4.27 2.85
CA LEU A 92 -3.55 4.35 1.43
C LEU A 92 -4.48 3.37 0.71
N SER A 93 -4.88 3.72 -0.50
CA SER A 93 -5.73 2.90 -1.36
C SER A 93 -5.12 2.79 -2.75
N PHE A 94 -5.17 1.61 -3.35
CA PHE A 94 -4.49 1.35 -4.60
C PHE A 94 -5.32 0.45 -5.51
N SER A 95 -5.24 0.66 -6.83
CA SER A 95 -5.39 -0.46 -7.75
C SER A 95 -4.19 -1.41 -7.63
N ALA A 96 -4.36 -2.68 -8.03
CA ALA A 96 -3.28 -3.68 -7.93
C ALA A 96 -1.97 -3.24 -8.63
N GLN A 97 -2.07 -2.59 -9.80
CA GLN A 97 -0.91 -2.11 -10.54
C GLN A 97 -0.24 -0.90 -9.87
N GLN A 98 -1.03 0.05 -9.35
CA GLN A 98 -0.51 1.20 -8.60
C GLN A 98 0.22 0.74 -7.34
N LYS A 99 -0.37 -0.19 -6.58
CA LYS A 99 0.23 -0.77 -5.36
C LYS A 99 1.64 -1.27 -5.66
N LYS A 100 1.75 -2.14 -6.67
CA LYS A 100 3.02 -2.78 -7.03
C LYS A 100 4.08 -1.74 -7.38
N LYS A 101 3.76 -0.83 -8.30
CA LYS A 101 4.71 0.20 -8.74
C LYS A 101 5.16 1.09 -7.58
N PHE A 102 4.21 1.61 -6.81
CA PHE A 102 4.51 2.54 -5.72
C PHE A 102 5.45 1.92 -4.68
N TYR A 103 5.13 0.72 -4.17
CA TYR A 103 5.98 0.10 -3.15
C TYR A 103 7.35 -0.37 -3.68
N GLU A 104 7.44 -0.76 -4.96
CA GLU A 104 8.73 -1.07 -5.60
C GLU A 104 9.64 0.16 -5.70
N ASP A 105 9.07 1.33 -6.02
CA ASP A 105 9.79 2.58 -6.09
C ASP A 105 10.17 3.08 -4.68
N GLU A 106 9.24 3.06 -3.72
CA GLU A 106 9.48 3.47 -2.34
C GLU A 106 10.56 2.62 -1.64
N ALA A 107 10.63 1.31 -1.93
CA ALA A 107 11.60 0.41 -1.31
C ALA A 107 13.07 0.80 -1.60
N ARG A 108 13.29 1.57 -2.67
CA ARG A 108 14.61 2.10 -3.06
C ARG A 108 14.93 3.47 -2.44
N MET A 109 13.92 4.13 -1.88
CA MET A 109 14.03 5.52 -1.44
C MET A 109 13.95 5.68 0.07
N CYS A 110 13.17 4.85 0.76
CA CYS A 110 12.98 4.97 2.19
C CYS A 110 12.60 3.66 2.88
N SER A 111 12.68 3.68 4.21
CA SER A 111 12.14 2.63 5.06
C SER A 111 10.67 2.90 5.36
N PHE A 112 9.83 1.87 5.26
CA PHE A 112 8.41 1.97 5.56
C PHE A 112 7.84 0.64 6.04
N CYS A 113 6.68 0.70 6.67
CA CYS A 113 5.89 -0.47 7.03
C CYS A 113 4.41 -0.13 6.85
N CYS A 114 3.70 -0.91 6.04
CA CYS A 114 2.28 -0.74 5.79
C CYS A 114 1.54 -2.05 6.05
N GLY A 115 0.42 -2.01 6.77
CA GLY A 115 -0.41 -3.17 7.08
C GLY A 115 -1.73 -3.14 6.32
N GLY A 116 -2.11 -4.26 5.71
CA GLY A 116 -3.29 -4.40 4.87
C GLY A 116 -4.60 -4.29 5.67
N VAL A 117 -5.60 -3.65 5.09
CA VAL A 117 -6.91 -3.41 5.71
C VAL A 117 -8.00 -3.85 4.74
N LEU A 118 -9.06 -4.45 5.28
CA LEU A 118 -10.31 -4.71 4.57
C LEU A 118 -11.35 -3.70 5.00
N THR A 119 -12.03 -3.11 4.02
CA THR A 119 -13.25 -2.34 4.27
C THR A 119 -14.41 -3.32 4.43
N SER A 120 -15.14 -3.22 5.54
CA SER A 120 -16.38 -3.96 5.78
C SER A 120 -17.50 -2.99 6.17
N ASP A 121 -18.75 -3.44 6.14
CA ASP A 121 -19.90 -2.63 6.56
C ASP A 121 -19.78 -2.12 8.02
N ASN A 122 -19.02 -2.85 8.84
CA ASN A 122 -18.75 -2.54 10.24
C ASN A 122 -17.45 -1.74 10.45
N GLY A 123 -16.88 -1.18 9.38
CA GLY A 123 -15.65 -0.39 9.41
C GLY A 123 -14.42 -1.15 8.88
N LEU A 124 -13.26 -0.67 9.28
CA LEU A 124 -11.96 -1.12 8.79
C LEU A 124 -11.45 -2.29 9.64
N LYS A 125 -11.14 -3.41 8.99
CA LYS A 125 -10.60 -4.61 9.64
C LYS A 125 -9.16 -4.84 9.19
N ASN A 126 -8.25 -4.95 10.16
CA ASN A 126 -6.86 -5.29 9.86
C ASN A 126 -6.74 -6.74 9.36
N ILE A 127 -5.90 -6.94 8.35
CA ILE A 127 -5.50 -8.25 7.85
C ILE A 127 -3.99 -8.44 7.97
N ASP A 128 -3.58 -9.70 8.09
CA ASP A 128 -2.17 -10.12 8.14
C ASP A 128 -1.57 -10.16 6.73
N ASN A 129 -1.36 -8.96 6.19
CA ASN A 129 -0.66 -8.73 4.93
C ASN A 129 0.10 -7.42 5.05
N TYR A 130 1.40 -7.42 4.85
CA TYR A 130 2.27 -6.28 5.10
C TYR A 130 3.14 -5.98 3.88
N MET A 131 3.41 -4.69 3.66
CA MET A 131 4.45 -4.20 2.77
C MET A 131 5.53 -3.56 3.64
N TYR A 132 6.75 -4.05 3.55
CA TYR A 132 7.86 -3.60 4.39
C TYR A 132 9.11 -3.39 3.56
N SER A 133 9.84 -2.32 3.87
CA SER A 133 11.21 -2.13 3.41
C SER A 133 12.03 -1.41 4.48
N ASN A 134 13.29 -1.79 4.58
CA ASN A 134 14.33 -1.17 5.41
C ASN A 134 15.23 -0.23 4.59
N ASN A 135 14.76 0.31 3.47
CA ASN A 135 15.55 1.13 2.53
C ASN A 135 16.73 0.39 1.88
N SER A 136 16.70 -0.94 1.84
CA SER A 136 17.72 -1.75 1.16
C SER A 136 17.50 -1.86 -0.36
N GLY A 137 16.43 -1.28 -0.89
CA GLY A 137 15.94 -1.57 -2.25
C GLY A 137 15.10 -2.84 -2.33
N LYS A 138 15.03 -3.65 -1.27
CA LYS A 138 14.19 -4.85 -1.21
C LYS A 138 12.82 -4.54 -0.63
N LEU A 139 11.79 -5.04 -1.32
CA LEU A 139 10.41 -5.02 -0.87
C LEU A 139 10.05 -6.41 -0.30
N TYR A 140 9.59 -6.44 0.95
CA TYR A 140 9.03 -7.62 1.59
C TYR A 140 7.51 -7.49 1.58
N GLU A 141 6.84 -8.53 1.06
CA GLU A 141 5.38 -8.60 0.94
C GLU A 141 4.88 -9.93 1.54
N GLY A 142 3.81 -9.87 2.33
CA GLY A 142 3.12 -11.04 2.88
C GLY A 142 2.78 -10.93 4.36
N SER A 143 2.54 -12.06 5.01
CA SER A 143 2.24 -12.10 6.45
C SER A 143 3.42 -11.64 7.31
N ALA A 144 3.13 -11.19 8.53
CA ALA A 144 4.16 -10.81 9.49
C ALA A 144 5.15 -11.96 9.76
N ALA A 145 4.64 -13.19 9.86
CA ALA A 145 5.47 -14.39 10.04
C ALA A 145 6.42 -14.63 8.86
N ASN A 146 5.92 -14.48 7.62
CA ASN A 146 6.73 -14.69 6.42
C ASN A 146 7.84 -13.63 6.30
N ILE A 147 7.51 -12.36 6.54
CA ILE A 147 8.49 -11.26 6.48
C ILE A 147 9.55 -11.45 7.57
N LYS A 148 9.13 -11.75 8.81
CA LYS A 148 10.05 -12.01 9.92
C LYS A 148 11.00 -13.17 9.63
N SER A 149 10.49 -14.26 9.06
CA SER A 149 11.31 -15.41 8.67
C SER A 149 12.34 -15.05 7.59
N GLN A 150 11.97 -14.24 6.60
CA GLN A 150 12.90 -13.78 5.56
C GLN A 150 14.01 -12.91 6.16
N LEU A 151 13.66 -11.95 7.02
CA LEU A 151 14.64 -11.09 7.69
C LEU A 151 15.59 -11.90 8.60
N GLN A 152 15.06 -12.87 9.34
CA GLN A 152 15.85 -13.76 10.19
C GLN A 152 16.83 -14.62 9.39
N GLU A 153 16.41 -15.14 8.24
CA GLU A 153 17.27 -15.92 7.35
C GLU A 153 18.42 -15.06 6.81
N GLU A 154 18.12 -13.83 6.38
CA GLU A 154 19.16 -12.90 5.96
C GLU A 154 20.13 -12.54 7.09
N ALA A 155 19.66 -12.39 8.33
CA ALA A 155 20.52 -12.13 9.49
C ALA A 155 21.46 -13.30 9.82
N ARG A 156 21.07 -14.54 9.49
CA ARG A 156 21.90 -15.74 9.67
C ARG A 156 22.98 -15.88 8.61
N GLN A 157 22.77 -15.29 7.44
CA GLN A 157 23.75 -15.27 6.35
C GLN A 157 24.88 -14.27 6.62
N GLU A 158 24.65 -13.28 7.49
CA GLU A 158 25.68 -12.36 7.94
C GLU A 158 26.69 -13.02 8.88
N LYS A 159 27.91 -12.50 8.86
CA LYS A 159 28.97 -12.96 9.75
C LYS A 159 28.59 -12.69 11.20
N PHE A 160 28.72 -13.72 12.05
CA PHE A 160 28.42 -13.59 13.46
C PHE A 160 29.23 -12.47 14.14
N GLY A 161 28.51 -11.59 14.87
CA GLY A 161 29.08 -10.44 15.56
C GLY A 161 29.44 -9.25 14.65
N SER A 162 29.05 -9.26 13.38
CA SER A 162 29.28 -8.13 12.48
C SER A 162 28.29 -6.98 12.72
N ALA A 163 28.62 -5.80 12.18
CA ALA A 163 27.74 -4.64 12.22
C ALA A 163 26.46 -4.91 11.42
N GLU A 164 26.58 -5.59 10.28
CA GLU A 164 25.48 -5.97 9.41
C GLU A 164 24.52 -6.94 10.11
N GLN A 165 25.05 -7.96 10.80
CA GLN A 165 24.22 -8.86 11.61
C GLN A 165 23.47 -8.09 12.70
N SER A 166 24.16 -7.21 13.41
CA SER A 166 23.56 -6.39 14.48
C SER A 166 22.44 -5.50 13.94
N GLN A 167 22.67 -4.85 12.80
CA GLN A 167 21.69 -4.02 12.11
C GLN A 167 20.45 -4.84 11.72
N ARG A 168 20.63 -6.02 11.11
CA ARG A 168 19.51 -6.89 10.73
C ARG A 168 18.69 -7.34 11.94
N ILE A 169 19.33 -7.63 13.07
CA ILE A 169 18.63 -7.95 14.32
C ILE A 169 17.79 -6.76 14.80
N THR A 170 18.35 -5.54 14.74
CA THR A 170 17.61 -4.31 15.07
C THR A 170 16.38 -4.14 14.15
N GLU A 171 16.54 -4.34 12.85
CA GLU A 171 15.45 -4.22 11.86
C GLU A 171 14.32 -5.25 12.12
N ILE A 172 14.67 -6.50 12.43
CA ILE A 172 13.70 -7.54 12.84
C ILE A 172 12.91 -7.11 14.08
N SER A 173 13.61 -6.55 15.07
CA SER A 173 12.99 -6.06 16.30
C SER A 173 12.04 -4.89 16.03
N GLN A 174 12.45 -3.94 15.18
CA GLN A 174 11.64 -2.78 14.81
C GLN A 174 10.37 -3.22 14.06
N PHE A 175 10.51 -4.11 13.07
CA PHE A 175 9.36 -4.66 12.36
C PHE A 175 8.38 -5.37 13.31
N SER A 176 8.90 -6.23 14.19
CA SER A 176 8.07 -6.96 15.16
C SER A 176 7.34 -5.99 16.10
N ALA A 177 8.01 -4.95 16.59
CA ALA A 177 7.39 -3.95 17.47
C ALA A 177 6.23 -3.21 16.79
N VAL A 178 6.39 -2.86 15.51
CA VAL A 178 5.33 -2.19 14.71
C VAL A 178 4.12 -3.11 14.52
N VAL A 179 4.35 -4.38 14.21
CA VAL A 179 3.27 -5.37 14.08
C VAL A 179 2.53 -5.56 15.40
N ASP A 180 3.27 -5.78 16.50
CA ASP A 180 2.70 -5.98 17.84
C ASP A 180 1.87 -4.77 18.29
N GLN A 181 2.34 -3.55 18.00
CA GLN A 181 1.62 -2.32 18.33
C GLN A 181 0.31 -2.23 17.56
N ARG A 182 0.32 -2.58 16.27
CA ARG A 182 -0.89 -2.61 15.44
C ARG A 182 -1.92 -3.61 15.99
N GLU A 183 -1.48 -4.82 16.32
CA GLU A 183 -2.36 -5.86 16.87
C GLU A 183 -3.00 -5.44 18.20
N LYS A 184 -2.23 -4.83 19.10
CA LYS A 184 -2.73 -4.29 20.37
C LYS A 184 -3.79 -3.20 20.16
N ASN A 185 -3.59 -2.32 19.18
CA ASN A 185 -4.54 -1.27 18.83
C ASN A 185 -5.78 -1.80 18.10
N SER A 186 -5.75 -3.03 17.61
CA SER A 186 -6.85 -3.69 16.89
C SER A 186 -7.77 -4.50 17.79
N ALA A 187 -7.38 -4.74 19.05
CA ALA A 187 -8.20 -5.49 19.98
C ALA A 187 -9.48 -4.68 20.30
N PRO A 188 -10.67 -5.29 20.25
CA PRO A 188 -11.88 -4.61 20.68
C PRO A 188 -11.68 -4.18 22.14
N ALA A 189 -11.91 -2.90 22.41
CA ALA A 189 -11.88 -2.36 23.76
C ALA A 189 -12.89 -3.14 24.61
N MET A 190 -12.41 -4.14 25.34
CA MET A 190 -13.12 -4.62 26.51
C MET A 190 -13.06 -3.46 27.50
N THR A 191 -14.23 -2.86 27.69
CA THR A 191 -14.53 -1.83 28.68
C THR A 191 -13.80 -2.10 29.99
N ASN A 192 -12.85 -1.23 30.32
CA ASN A 192 -12.61 -0.82 31.69
C ASN A 192 -12.44 0.69 31.67
N ALA A 193 -13.52 1.37 32.06
CA ALA A 193 -13.46 2.76 32.45
C ALA A 193 -12.56 2.87 33.69
N ALA A 194 -11.35 3.39 33.51
CA ALA A 194 -10.61 4.10 34.54
C ALA A 194 -9.58 5.02 33.88
N THR A 195 -9.96 6.28 33.85
CA THR A 195 -9.23 7.47 33.42
C THR A 195 -7.77 7.51 33.91
N GLN A 196 -6.85 7.48 32.94
CA GLN A 196 -5.76 8.44 32.74
C GLN A 196 -5.27 9.21 33.98
N LYS A 197 -4.01 8.98 34.40
CA LYS A 197 -3.11 10.05 34.85
C LYS A 197 -1.63 9.68 34.68
N GLN A 198 -1.01 10.42 33.77
CA GLN A 198 0.34 11.00 33.81
C GLN A 198 1.55 10.10 34.06
N SER A 199 2.40 10.07 33.03
CA SER A 199 3.82 10.47 33.06
C SER A 199 4.58 10.23 34.37
N SER A 200 5.56 9.33 34.35
CA SER A 200 6.97 9.67 34.58
C SER A 200 7.88 8.45 34.33
N THR A 201 8.86 8.66 33.48
CA THR A 201 10.24 8.15 33.48
C THR A 201 10.68 7.37 34.72
N LEU A 202 11.36 6.22 34.55
CA LEU A 202 12.76 5.94 34.99
C LEU A 202 13.14 4.44 35.00
N ASN A 203 14.13 4.10 34.17
CA ASN A 203 15.21 3.10 34.25
C ASN A 203 15.01 1.69 34.89
N PRO A 204 15.40 0.61 34.16
CA PRO A 204 15.53 -0.74 34.68
C PRO A 204 16.97 -0.99 35.17
N LEU A 205 17.15 -1.25 36.46
CA LEU A 205 18.26 -1.99 37.12
C LEU A 205 18.46 -1.44 38.55
N LYS A 206 17.71 -2.00 39.50
CA LYS A 206 18.16 -2.10 40.88
C LYS A 206 17.98 -3.55 41.32
N THR A 207 19.07 -4.30 41.25
CA THR A 207 19.24 -5.57 41.94
C THR A 207 19.47 -5.26 43.42
N ASP A 208 18.48 -5.54 44.27
CA ASP A 208 18.68 -5.59 45.71
C ASP A 208 19.40 -6.89 46.07
N LEU A 209 20.71 -6.79 46.32
CA LEU A 209 21.47 -7.81 47.04
C LEU A 209 21.88 -7.22 48.39
N LYS A 210 21.20 -7.65 49.45
CA LYS A 210 21.66 -7.43 50.83
C LYS A 210 22.69 -8.53 51.18
N PRO A 211 23.91 -8.21 51.65
CA PRO A 211 24.84 -9.23 52.15
C PRO A 211 24.44 -9.70 53.56
N PRO A 212 24.87 -10.90 53.99
CA PRO A 212 24.65 -11.37 55.36
C PRO A 212 25.56 -10.62 56.33
N GLU A 213 25.00 -10.14 57.44
CA GLU A 213 25.79 -9.72 58.61
C GLU A 213 26.26 -10.97 59.35
N ALA A 214 27.57 -11.06 59.54
CA ALA A 214 28.23 -11.94 60.49
C ALA A 214 28.56 -11.12 61.74
N ASP A 215 28.00 -11.51 62.88
CA ASP A 215 28.67 -11.73 64.17
C ASP A 215 27.66 -12.29 65.20
#